data_AF-A0A495KMY5-F1
#
_entry.id   AF-A0A495KMY5-F1
#
_cell.length_a   1.000
_cell.length_b   1.000
_cell.length_c   1.000
_cell.angle_alpha   90.00
_cell.angle_beta   90.00
_cell.angle_gamma   90.00
#
_symmetry.space_group_name_H-M   'P 1'
#
loop_
_entity.id
_entity.type
_entity.pdbx_description
1 polymer ?
#
loop_
_entity_poly.entity_id
_entity_poly.type
_entity_poly.pdbx_seq_one_letter_code
_entity_poly.pdbx_strand_id
1 'polypeptide(L)'
;MKTNNETEELNQMILVAQAQNETDLRLLQEQFELTYESLKPANIIKNVFHNMTNTPDIKDNMVSSAIGLTSGIMGKKLVVGSSHSPVRKVIGTVVQFAVTNLVSKYTGGFSAIAGNMFKSFFNKKSSKTN
;
A
#
# COMPACT_ATOMS: atom_id res chain seq x y z
N MET A 1 -47.15 59.27 15.69
CA MET A 1 -45.70 59.34 15.38
C MET A 1 -44.96 58.39 16.33
N LYS A 2 -44.61 57.17 15.86
CA LYS A 2 -43.77 56.17 16.57
C LYS A 2 -42.95 55.29 15.61
N THR A 3 -42.75 55.70 14.36
CA THR A 3 -42.20 54.86 13.27
C THR A 3 -40.67 54.81 13.22
N ASN A 4 -39.99 55.75 13.88
CA ASN A 4 -38.54 55.89 13.74
C ASN A 4 -37.80 54.83 14.57
N ASN A 5 -38.30 54.50 15.78
CA ASN A 5 -37.64 53.57 16.71
C ASN A 5 -37.65 52.11 16.22
N GLU A 6 -38.79 51.63 15.72
CA GLU A 6 -38.92 50.25 15.22
C GLU A 6 -38.07 50.02 13.95
N THR A 7 -37.94 51.05 13.09
CA THR A 7 -37.09 50.99 11.90
C THR A 7 -35.60 51.00 12.27
N GLU A 8 -35.22 51.78 13.29
CA GLU A 8 -33.85 51.80 13.84
C GLU A 8 -33.47 50.43 14.42
N GLU A 9 -34.37 49.82 15.19
CA GLU A 9 -34.18 48.50 15.80
C GLU A 9 -34.04 47.39 14.75
N LEU A 10 -34.88 47.42 13.70
CA LEU A 10 -34.76 46.50 12.56
C LEU A 10 -33.41 46.64 11.85
N ASN A 11 -32.95 47.86 11.59
CA ASN A 11 -31.65 48.09 10.95
C ASN A 11 -30.50 47.59 11.83
N GLN A 12 -30.57 47.78 13.15
CA GLN A 12 -29.58 47.24 14.08
C GLN A 12 -29.56 45.71 14.06
N MET A 13 -30.73 45.06 14.07
CA MET A 13 -30.82 43.60 13.93
C MET A 13 -30.25 43.11 12.61
N ILE A 14 -30.53 43.80 11.50
CA ILE A 14 -29.97 43.46 10.17
C ILE A 14 -28.44 43.55 10.20
N LEU A 15 -27.87 44.61 10.79
CA LEU A 15 -26.43 44.78 10.89
C LEU A 15 -25.78 43.66 11.73
N VAL A 16 -26.39 43.31 12.87
CA VAL A 16 -25.92 42.20 13.71
C VAL A 16 -26.00 40.87 12.96
N ALA A 17 -27.12 40.61 12.28
CA ALA A 17 -27.31 39.38 11.51
C ALA A 17 -26.33 39.28 10.34
N GLN A 18 -26.02 40.38 9.66
CA GLN A 18 -25.01 40.42 8.60
C GLN A 18 -23.60 40.13 9.15
N ALA A 19 -23.21 40.77 10.25
CA ALA A 19 -21.92 40.53 10.88
C ALA A 19 -21.77 39.07 11.37
N GLN A 20 -22.85 38.47 11.89
CA GLN A 20 -22.88 37.04 12.21
C GLN A 20 -22.72 36.17 10.96
N ASN A 21 -23.46 36.45 9.89
CA ASN A 21 -23.36 35.67 8.65
C ASN A 21 -21.94 35.70 8.06
N GLU A 22 -21.30 36.88 8.04
CA GLU A 22 -19.91 37.01 7.57
C GLU A 22 -18.94 36.21 8.44
N THR A 23 -19.14 36.22 9.76
CA THR A 23 -18.32 35.45 10.70
C THR A 23 -18.50 33.95 10.50
N ASP A 24 -19.74 33.49 10.38
CA ASP A 24 -20.09 32.08 10.17
C ASP A 24 -19.53 31.57 8.85
N LEU A 25 -19.62 32.37 7.78
CA LEU A 25 -19.07 32.03 6.47
C LEU A 25 -17.55 31.90 6.53
N ARG A 26 -16.87 32.79 7.25
CA ARG A 26 -15.41 32.71 7.45
C ARG A 26 -15.01 31.46 8.22
N LEU A 27 -15.71 31.15 9.31
CA LEU A 27 -15.45 29.94 10.10
C LEU A 27 -15.69 28.67 9.28
N LEU A 28 -16.73 28.66 8.44
CA LEU A 28 -17.01 27.54 7.56
C LEU A 28 -15.90 27.33 6.52
N GLN A 29 -15.38 28.40 5.94
CA GLN A 29 -14.26 28.34 5.00
C GLN A 29 -12.98 27.79 5.67
N GLU A 30 -12.67 28.27 6.87
CA GLU A 30 -11.52 27.81 7.64
C GLU A 30 -11.66 26.32 8.01
N GLN A 31 -12.83 25.91 8.50
CA GLN A 31 -13.11 24.51 8.82
C GLN A 31 -13.05 23.64 7.55
N PHE A 32 -13.52 24.14 6.41
CA PHE A 32 -13.45 23.43 5.15
C PHE A 32 -12.00 23.21 4.72
N GLU A 33 -11.16 24.25 4.78
CA GLU A 33 -9.74 24.15 4.44
C GLU A 33 -9.00 23.18 5.37
N LEU A 34 -9.21 23.28 6.68
CA LEU A 34 -8.63 22.36 7.66
C LEU A 34 -9.08 20.92 7.42
N THR A 35 -10.37 20.72 7.14
CA THR A 35 -10.92 19.39 6.85
C THR A 35 -10.34 18.85 5.55
N TYR A 36 -10.27 19.66 4.50
CA TYR A 36 -9.67 19.31 3.23
C TYR A 36 -8.20 18.92 3.37
N GLU A 37 -7.41 19.73 4.08
CA GLU A 37 -6.02 19.43 4.41
C GLU A 37 -5.90 18.13 5.20
N SER A 38 -6.77 17.88 6.19
CA SER A 38 -6.75 16.66 7.00
C SER A 38 -7.08 15.40 6.19
N LEU A 39 -7.95 15.52 5.18
CA LEU A 39 -8.34 14.42 4.28
C LEU A 39 -7.32 14.16 3.17
N LYS A 40 -6.31 15.01 3.00
CA LYS A 40 -5.23 14.71 2.06
C LYS A 40 -4.55 13.41 2.47
N PRO A 41 -4.30 12.47 1.52
CA PRO A 41 -3.69 11.19 1.82
C PRO A 41 -2.38 11.31 2.61
N ALA A 42 -1.58 12.34 2.32
CA ALA A 42 -0.33 12.61 3.04
C ALA A 42 -0.55 12.88 4.54
N ASN A 43 -1.57 13.65 4.91
CA ASN A 43 -1.89 13.97 6.31
C ASN A 43 -2.56 12.79 7.02
N ILE A 44 -3.39 12.01 6.31
CA ILE A 44 -3.93 10.74 6.83
C ILE A 44 -2.80 9.78 7.18
N ILE A 45 -1.87 9.55 6.25
CA ILE A 45 -0.71 8.67 6.46
C ILE A 45 0.12 9.19 7.64
N LYS A 46 0.40 10.51 7.69
CA LYS A 46 1.16 11.12 8.78
C LYS A 46 0.50 10.92 10.15
N ASN A 47 -0.82 11.12 10.27
CA ASN A 47 -1.54 10.91 11.51
C ASN A 47 -1.59 9.44 11.91
N VAL A 48 -1.79 8.53 10.95
CA VAL A 48 -1.75 7.08 11.20
C VAL A 48 -0.36 6.67 11.70
N PHE A 49 0.71 7.08 11.02
CA PHE A 49 2.08 6.79 11.45
C PHE A 49 2.37 7.36 12.84
N HIS A 50 2.01 8.61 13.11
CA HIS A 50 2.24 9.24 14.41
C HIS A 50 1.52 8.49 15.55
N ASN A 51 0.25 8.13 15.35
CA ASN A 51 -0.54 7.38 16.33
C ASN A 51 -0.02 5.95 16.54
N MET A 52 0.42 5.31 15.47
CA MET A 52 1.01 3.97 15.52
C MET A 52 2.37 3.97 16.23
N THR A 53 3.20 5.00 16.06
CA THR A 53 4.51 5.09 16.74
C THR A 53 4.42 5.38 18.23
N ASN A 54 3.33 5.98 18.68
CA ASN A 54 3.12 6.34 20.09
C ASN A 54 2.51 5.21 20.94
N THR A 55 2.04 4.12 20.31
CA THR A 55 1.46 2.98 21.01
C THR A 55 2.48 1.83 21.08
N PRO A 56 2.91 1.38 22.27
CA PRO A 56 3.95 0.35 22.42
C PRO A 56 3.69 -0.95 21.64
N ASP A 57 2.45 -1.45 21.67
CA ASP A 57 2.05 -2.72 21.01
C ASP A 57 2.05 -2.66 19.47
N ILE A 58 2.04 -1.47 18.88
CA ILE A 58 1.94 -1.33 17.42
C ILE A 58 3.32 -1.35 16.76
N LYS A 59 4.40 -1.02 17.50
CA LYS A 59 5.77 -1.00 16.96
C LYS A 59 6.20 -2.36 16.41
N ASP A 60 5.98 -3.44 17.15
CA ASP A 60 6.35 -4.80 16.72
C ASP A 60 5.56 -5.24 15.48
N ASN A 61 4.26 -4.93 15.45
CA ASN A 61 3.39 -5.25 14.31
C ASN A 61 3.70 -4.41 13.06
N MET A 62 4.18 -3.18 13.21
CA MET A 62 4.62 -2.35 12.08
C MET A 62 5.93 -2.85 11.49
N VAL A 63 6.90 -3.25 12.32
CA VAL A 63 8.17 -3.81 11.85
C VAL A 63 7.91 -5.10 11.06
N SER A 64 7.08 -6.00 11.59
CA SER A 64 6.72 -7.23 10.88
C SER A 64 5.97 -6.94 9.57
N SER A 65 5.04 -5.98 9.57
CA SER A 65 4.30 -5.57 8.37
C SER A 65 5.18 -4.89 7.32
N ALA A 66 6.11 -4.02 7.73
CA ALA A 66 7.07 -3.38 6.84
C ALA A 66 8.00 -4.41 6.20
N ILE A 67 8.47 -5.40 6.97
CA ILE A 67 9.23 -6.54 6.46
C ILE A 67 8.38 -7.36 5.47
N GLY A 68 7.11 -7.63 5.79
CA GLY A 68 6.19 -8.35 4.90
C GLY A 68 5.90 -7.62 3.58
N LEU A 69 5.68 -6.31 3.64
CA LEU A 69 5.46 -5.47 2.46
C LEU A 69 6.71 -5.34 1.60
N THR A 70 7.86 -5.07 2.21
CA THR A 70 9.12 -4.96 1.48
C THR A 70 9.53 -6.30 0.89
N SER A 71 9.49 -7.40 1.66
CA SER A 71 9.78 -8.73 1.17
C SER A 71 8.77 -9.22 0.13
N GLY A 72 7.48 -8.87 0.25
CA GLY A 72 6.45 -9.19 -0.73
C GLY A 72 6.63 -8.43 -2.05
N ILE A 73 6.94 -7.13 -2.00
CA ILE A 73 7.23 -6.32 -3.21
C ILE A 73 8.53 -6.79 -3.87
N MET A 74 9.59 -7.03 -3.07
CA MET A 74 10.88 -7.49 -3.58
C MET A 74 10.77 -8.92 -4.10
N GLY A 75 10.08 -9.79 -3.38
CA GLY A 75 9.74 -11.15 -3.79
C GLY A 75 8.94 -11.19 -5.09
N LYS A 76 7.88 -10.36 -5.23
CA LYS A 76 7.12 -10.25 -6.48
C LYS A 76 7.99 -9.80 -7.65
N LYS A 77 8.90 -8.83 -7.43
CA LYS A 77 9.86 -8.37 -8.44
C LYS A 77 10.87 -9.46 -8.83
N LEU A 78 11.29 -10.30 -7.89
CA LEU A 78 12.25 -11.38 -8.13
C LEU A 78 11.61 -12.63 -8.74
N VAL A 79 10.36 -12.96 -8.39
CA VAL A 79 9.70 -14.23 -8.73
C VAL A 79 8.73 -14.11 -9.91
N VAL A 80 7.98 -13.01 -10.04
CA VAL A 80 6.78 -12.96 -10.93
C VAL A 80 6.95 -12.03 -12.15
N GLY A 81 7.88 -11.08 -12.15
CA GLY A 81 7.99 -10.07 -13.22
C GLY A 81 8.96 -10.42 -14.36
N SER A 82 8.56 -10.25 -15.62
CA SER A 82 9.45 -10.31 -16.82
C SER A 82 10.40 -9.11 -16.94
N SER A 83 10.81 -8.51 -15.82
CA SER A 83 11.64 -7.30 -15.83
C SER A 83 13.14 -7.64 -15.92
N HIS A 84 13.85 -6.91 -16.78
CA HIS A 84 15.24 -7.09 -17.20
C HIS A 84 16.27 -6.71 -16.10
N SER A 85 15.97 -6.95 -14.82
CA SER A 85 16.77 -6.41 -13.72
C SER A 85 18.09 -7.18 -13.50
N PRO A 86 19.21 -6.48 -13.17
CA PRO A 86 20.52 -7.08 -12.91
C PRO A 86 20.53 -8.13 -11.79
N VAL A 87 19.67 -7.95 -10.78
CA VAL A 87 19.60 -8.83 -9.59
C VAL A 87 19.16 -10.26 -9.97
N ARG A 88 18.19 -10.40 -10.90
CA ARG A 88 17.78 -11.72 -11.38
C ARG A 88 18.89 -12.40 -12.17
N LYS A 89 19.71 -11.65 -12.91
CA LYS A 89 20.87 -12.21 -13.64
C LYS A 89 21.86 -12.84 -12.67
N VAL A 90 22.17 -12.16 -11.56
CA VAL A 90 23.05 -12.70 -10.52
C VAL A 90 22.46 -13.95 -9.89
N ILE A 91 21.20 -13.91 -9.44
CA ILE A 91 20.53 -15.07 -8.82
C ILE A 91 20.43 -16.23 -9.81
N GLY A 92 20.03 -15.96 -11.05
CA GLY A 92 19.92 -16.94 -12.12
C GLY A 92 21.27 -17.59 -12.46
N THR A 93 22.35 -16.81 -12.50
CA THR A 93 23.70 -17.33 -12.72
C THR A 93 24.18 -18.18 -11.54
N VAL A 94 23.89 -17.79 -10.29
CA VAL A 94 24.24 -18.60 -9.11
C VAL A 94 23.47 -19.93 -9.12
N VAL A 95 22.17 -19.91 -9.40
CA VAL A 95 21.35 -21.12 -9.49
C VAL A 95 21.82 -22.00 -10.65
N GLN A 96 22.08 -21.42 -11.82
CA GLN A 96 22.61 -22.13 -12.97
C GLN A 96 23.96 -22.78 -12.64
N PHE A 97 24.87 -22.04 -11.99
CA PHE A 97 26.17 -22.56 -11.58
C PHE A 97 26.04 -23.69 -10.56
N ALA A 98 25.14 -23.58 -9.58
CA ALA A 98 24.88 -24.64 -8.61
C ALA A 98 24.33 -25.91 -9.27
N VAL A 99 23.32 -25.78 -10.14
CA VAL A 99 22.75 -26.90 -10.89
C VAL A 99 23.79 -27.51 -11.82
N THR A 100 24.54 -26.71 -12.57
CA THR A 100 25.58 -27.18 -13.49
C THR A 100 26.69 -27.91 -12.75
N ASN A 101 27.13 -27.45 -11.59
CA ASN A 101 28.15 -28.15 -10.77
C ASN A 101 27.64 -29.46 -10.19
N LEU A 102 26.36 -29.54 -9.82
CA LEU A 102 25.75 -30.79 -9.37
C LEU A 102 25.62 -31.78 -10.55
N VAL A 103 25.11 -31.32 -11.68
CA VAL A 103 24.93 -32.17 -12.88
C VAL A 103 26.28 -32.63 -13.44
N SER A 104 27.30 -31.78 -13.46
CA SER A 104 28.64 -32.14 -13.96
C SER A 104 29.38 -33.13 -13.06
N LYS A 105 29.06 -33.16 -11.76
CA LYS A 105 29.60 -34.15 -10.81
C LYS A 105 28.85 -35.49 -10.83
N TYR A 106 27.59 -35.50 -11.24
CA TYR A 106 26.72 -36.69 -11.21
C TYR A 106 26.14 -37.05 -12.60
N THR A 107 26.92 -36.85 -13.66
CA THR A 107 26.49 -36.96 -15.08
C THR A 107 25.71 -38.23 -15.43
N GLY A 108 25.90 -39.34 -14.72
CA GLY A 108 25.13 -40.58 -14.89
C GLY A 108 23.74 -40.62 -14.22
N GLY A 109 23.51 -39.86 -13.14
CA GLY A 109 22.30 -39.97 -12.32
C GLY A 109 21.21 -38.94 -12.63
N PHE A 110 21.59 -37.72 -13.04
CA PHE A 110 20.61 -36.66 -13.30
C PHE A 110 19.74 -36.92 -14.53
N SER A 111 20.27 -37.55 -15.60
CA SER A 111 19.46 -37.93 -16.75
C SER A 111 18.35 -38.93 -16.37
N ALA A 112 18.64 -39.86 -15.45
CA ALA A 112 17.67 -40.82 -14.94
C ALA A 112 16.66 -40.17 -13.96
N ILE A 113 17.11 -39.27 -13.07
CA ILE A 113 16.23 -38.56 -12.13
C ILE A 113 15.35 -37.55 -12.86
N ALA A 114 15.92 -36.74 -13.76
CA ALA A 114 15.17 -35.79 -14.58
C ALA A 114 14.22 -36.54 -15.54
N GLY A 115 14.68 -37.63 -16.17
CA GLY A 115 13.84 -38.51 -16.99
C GLY A 115 12.69 -39.13 -16.23
N ASN A 116 12.92 -39.65 -15.01
CA ASN A 116 11.86 -40.23 -14.17
C ASN A 116 10.92 -39.17 -13.59
N MET A 117 11.41 -37.99 -13.22
CA MET A 117 10.58 -36.88 -12.76
C MET A 117 9.72 -36.32 -13.91
N PHE A 118 10.30 -36.12 -15.09
CA PHE A 118 9.58 -35.66 -16.28
C PHE A 118 8.51 -36.68 -16.70
N LYS A 119 8.86 -37.97 -16.72
CA LYS A 119 7.93 -39.05 -17.07
C LYS A 119 6.83 -39.20 -16.01
N SER A 120 7.12 -39.08 -14.72
CA SER A 120 6.10 -39.11 -13.66
C SER A 120 5.15 -37.91 -13.72
N PHE A 121 5.66 -36.74 -14.10
CA PHE A 121 4.85 -35.52 -14.25
C PHE A 121 3.93 -35.57 -15.49
N PHE A 122 4.38 -36.19 -16.59
CA PHE A 122 3.58 -36.33 -17.81
C PHE A 122 2.67 -37.57 -17.85
N ASN A 123 3.07 -38.73 -17.29
CA ASN A 123 2.25 -39.95 -17.30
C ASN A 123 1.05 -39.90 -16.33
N LYS A 124 1.00 -38.95 -15.39
CA LYS A 124 -0.17 -38.80 -14.51
C LYS A 124 -1.43 -38.29 -15.25
N LYS A 125 -1.31 -37.90 -16.53
CA LYS A 125 -2.43 -37.34 -17.32
C LYS A 125 -3.17 -38.33 -18.22
N SER A 126 -2.71 -39.58 -18.42
CA SER A 126 -3.38 -40.55 -19.33
C SER A 126 -4.10 -41.72 -18.64
N SER A 127 -4.22 -41.74 -17.31
CA SER A 127 -4.95 -42.78 -16.56
C SER A 127 -6.22 -42.20 -15.91
N LYS A 128 -7.05 -41.55 -16.72
CA LYS A 128 -8.48 -41.33 -16.43
C LYS A 128 -9.24 -41.13 -17.75
N THR A 129 -9.49 -42.24 -18.42
CA THR A 129 -10.61 -42.39 -19.37
C THR A 129 -11.04 -43.85 -19.28
N ASN A 130 -11.99 -44.10 -18.37
CA ASN A 130 -12.94 -45.20 -18.53
C ASN A 130 -14.09 -44.65 -19.37
#